data_AF-A0A4S8KCH7-F1
#
_entry.id   AF-A0A4S8KCH7-F1
#
_cell.length_a   1.000
_cell.length_b   1.000
_cell.length_c   1.000
_cell.angle_alpha   90.00
_cell.angle_beta   90.00
_cell.angle_gamma   90.00
#
_symmetry.space_group_name_H-M   'P 1'
#
loop_
_entity.id
_entity.type
_entity.pdbx_description
1 polymer ?
#
loop_
_entity_poly.entity_id
_entity_poly.type
_entity_poly.pdbx_seq_one_letter_code
_entity_poly.pdbx_strand_id
1 'polypeptide(L)'
;MEKVMKLASQRAVVIFSVSSCCMCYSVKSLFHELGVNAAVHELDEEPRGAEMEKALVRLLGRRPAVPAIFIGGRLRSFAYAQRPFKKTK
;
A
#
# COMPACT_ATOMS: atom_id res chain seq x y z
N MET A 1 3.83 -11.61 9.29
CA MET A 1 4.73 -10.78 8.45
C MET A 1 4.99 -11.42 7.10
N GLU A 2 5.24 -12.74 7.03
CA GLU A 2 5.57 -13.44 5.77
C GLU A 2 4.57 -13.23 4.63
N LYS A 3 3.26 -13.18 4.91
CA LYS A 3 2.23 -13.07 3.86
C LYS A 3 2.32 -11.76 3.07
N VAL A 4 2.53 -10.63 3.75
CA VAL A 4 2.67 -9.30 3.11
C VAL A 4 3.91 -9.25 2.25
N MET A 5 5.04 -9.76 2.75
CA MET A 5 6.30 -9.82 1.99
C MET A 5 6.23 -10.79 0.82
N LYS A 6 5.55 -11.93 0.98
CA LYS A 6 5.34 -12.91 -0.10
C LYS A 6 4.53 -12.30 -1.24
N LEU A 7 3.43 -11.61 -0.93
CA LEU A 7 2.64 -10.89 -1.93
C LEU A 7 3.47 -9.80 -2.61
N ALA A 8 4.20 -9.00 -1.82
CA ALA A 8 5.08 -7.94 -2.32
C ALA A 8 6.24 -8.45 -3.20
N SER A 9 6.65 -9.71 -3.04
CA SER A 9 7.71 -10.33 -3.85
C SER A 9 7.16 -10.99 -5.13
N GLN A 10 5.86 -11.30 -5.19
CA GLN A 10 5.25 -11.96 -6.35
C GLN A 10 4.88 -11.00 -7.47
N ARG A 11 4.68 -9.72 -7.16
CA ARG A 11 4.24 -8.70 -8.12
C ARG A 11 5.10 -7.45 -8.03
N ALA A 12 5.26 -6.79 -9.17
CA ALA A 12 6.05 -5.56 -9.26
C ALA A 12 5.50 -4.45 -8.36
N VAL A 13 4.17 -4.33 -8.26
CA VAL A 13 3.50 -3.39 -7.36
C VAL A 13 2.36 -4.08 -6.61
N VAL A 14 2.30 -3.88 -5.30
CA VAL A 14 1.23 -4.36 -4.41
C VAL A 14 0.76 -3.20 -3.54
N ILE A 15 -0.55 -3.00 -3.46
CA ILE A 15 -1.22 -1.94 -2.71
C ILE A 15 -2.12 -2.61 -1.69
N PHE A 16 -1.92 -2.30 -0.42
CA PHE A 16 -2.82 -2.67 0.67
C PHE A 16 -3.66 -1.46 1.03
N SER A 17 -4.97 -1.61 0.91
CA SER A 17 -5.98 -0.58 1.16
C SER A 17 -7.06 -1.06 2.12
N VAL A 18 -7.90 -0.14 2.56
CA VAL A 18 -9.20 -0.44 3.19
C VAL A 18 -10.28 0.32 2.43
N SER A 19 -11.46 -0.26 2.27
CA SER A 19 -12.57 0.37 1.53
C SER A 19 -13.04 1.67 2.21
N SER A 20 -12.91 1.77 3.53
CA SER A 20 -13.27 2.95 4.33
C SER A 20 -12.28 4.13 4.25
N CYS A 21 -11.20 4.03 3.45
CA CYS A 21 -10.17 5.07 3.38
C CYS A 21 -10.21 5.85 2.06
N CYS A 22 -10.50 7.15 2.14
CA CYS A 22 -10.53 8.06 1.00
C CYS A 22 -9.20 8.14 0.21
N MET A 23 -8.06 8.09 0.89
CA MET A 23 -6.75 8.13 0.25
C MET A 23 -6.43 6.87 -0.55
N CYS A 24 -7.01 5.72 -0.17
CA CYS A 24 -6.81 4.48 -0.91
C CYS A 24 -7.38 4.58 -2.33
N TYR A 25 -8.49 5.28 -2.53
CA TYR A 25 -9.07 5.51 -3.85
C TYR A 25 -8.10 6.29 -4.75
N SER A 26 -7.54 7.40 -4.26
CA SER A 26 -6.58 8.21 -5.02
C SER A 26 -5.34 7.42 -5.41
N VAL A 27 -4.83 6.56 -4.52
CA VAL A 27 -3.69 5.68 -4.85
C VAL A 27 -4.08 4.66 -5.92
N LYS A 28 -5.23 3.99 -5.79
CA LYS A 28 -5.70 3.03 -6.80
C LYS A 28 -5.80 3.69 -8.18
N SER A 29 -6.44 4.86 -8.26
CA SER A 29 -6.58 5.62 -9.50
C SER A 29 -5.24 6.07 -10.06
N LEU A 30 -4.32 6.57 -9.23
CA LEU A 30 -2.99 7.00 -9.68
C LEU A 30 -2.22 5.86 -10.35
N PHE A 31 -2.20 4.66 -9.74
CA PHE A 31 -1.50 3.52 -10.34
C PHE A 31 -2.19 3.02 -11.62
N HIS A 32 -3.52 3.10 -11.67
CA HIS A 32 -4.29 2.78 -12.87
C HIS A 32 -3.99 3.76 -14.02
N GLU A 33 -3.97 5.07 -13.75
CA GLU A 33 -3.63 6.12 -14.71
C GLU A 33 -2.20 6.01 -15.22
N LEU A 34 -1.26 5.57 -14.37
CA LEU A 34 0.12 5.30 -14.75
C LEU A 34 0.28 4.01 -15.58
N GLY A 35 -0.80 3.26 -15.84
CA GLY A 35 -0.75 1.99 -16.58
C GLY A 35 0.02 0.89 -15.86
N VAL A 36 0.19 1.01 -14.54
CA VAL A 36 0.93 0.03 -13.73
C VAL A 36 -0.03 -1.08 -13.30
N ASN A 37 0.34 -2.33 -13.58
CA ASN A 37 -0.40 -3.50 -13.08
C ASN A 37 -0.13 -3.70 -11.58
N ALA A 38 -0.80 -2.90 -10.75
CA ALA A 38 -0.73 -2.99 -9.29
C ALA A 38 -1.76 -3.96 -8.73
N ALA A 39 -1.33 -4.79 -7.77
CA ALA A 39 -2.21 -5.69 -7.05
C ALA A 39 -2.84 -4.98 -5.87
N VAL A 40 -4.15 -4.79 -5.90
CA VAL A 40 -4.88 -4.16 -4.79
C VAL A 40 -5.43 -5.24 -3.88
N HIS A 41 -5.12 -5.16 -2.58
CA HIS A 41 -5.67 -6.01 -1.53
C HIS A 41 -6.41 -5.16 -0.50
N GLU A 42 -7.72 -5.36 -0.43
CA GLU A 42 -8.60 -4.66 0.52
C GLU A 42 -8.62 -5.43 1.84
N LEU A 43 -8.01 -4.88 2.88
CA LEU A 43 -7.81 -5.55 4.17
C LEU A 43 -9.11 -5.74 4.97
N ASP A 44 -10.16 -5.03 4.62
CA ASP A 44 -11.48 -5.15 5.24
C ASP A 44 -12.39 -6.17 4.53
N GLU A 45 -12.14 -6.45 3.26
CA GLU A 45 -12.84 -7.51 2.52
C GLU A 45 -12.13 -8.87 2.61
N GLU A 46 -10.81 -8.85 2.82
CA GLU A 46 -10.01 -10.06 2.91
C GLU A 46 -10.21 -10.74 4.28
N PRO A 47 -10.56 -12.04 4.35
CA PRO A 47 -10.81 -12.74 5.62
C PRO A 47 -9.60 -12.80 6.56
N ARG A 48 -8.39 -12.53 6.04
CA ARG A 48 -7.14 -12.42 6.83
C ARG A 48 -6.58 -11.00 6.87
N GLY A 49 -7.36 -10.00 6.48
CA GLY A 49 -6.87 -8.64 6.36
C GLY A 49 -6.52 -7.99 7.71
N ALA A 50 -7.19 -8.36 8.81
CA ALA A 50 -6.79 -7.93 10.17
C ALA A 50 -5.38 -8.39 10.58
N GLU A 51 -4.95 -9.59 10.17
CA GLU A 51 -3.58 -10.07 10.40
C GLU A 51 -2.56 -9.32 9.54
N MET A 52 -2.94 -9.04 8.29
CA MET A 52 -2.11 -8.30 7.35
C MET A 52 -1.96 -6.84 7.79
N GLU A 53 -3.02 -6.20 8.28
CA GLU A 53 -2.97 -4.86 8.86
C GLU A 53 -2.03 -4.84 10.07
N LYS A 54 -2.16 -5.79 11.01
CA LYS A 54 -1.22 -5.91 12.15
C LYS A 54 0.23 -6.07 11.68
N ALA A 55 0.48 -6.84 10.62
CA ALA A 55 1.81 -6.98 10.04
C ALA A 55 2.31 -5.65 9.44
N LEU A 56 1.46 -4.91 8.73
CA LEU A 56 1.78 -3.61 8.17
C LEU A 56 2.07 -2.57 9.27
N VAL A 57 1.28 -2.54 10.34
CA VAL A 57 1.51 -1.69 11.51
C VAL A 57 2.87 -1.99 12.14
N ARG A 58 3.25 -3.26 12.26
CA ARG A 58 4.57 -3.65 12.78
C ARG A 58 5.71 -3.27 11.84
N LEU A 59 5.51 -3.32 10.52
CA LEU A 59 6.50 -2.91 9.52
C LEU A 59 6.66 -1.40 9.43
N LEU A 60 5.56 -0.65 9.55
CA LEU A 60 5.52 0.80 9.43
C LEU A 60 5.71 1.53 10.76
N GLY A 61 5.51 0.84 11.88
CA GLY A 61 5.57 1.40 13.22
C GLY A 61 4.46 2.41 13.53
N ARG A 62 3.38 2.47 12.74
CA ARG A 62 2.31 3.47 12.90
C ARG A 62 0.93 2.95 12.50
N ARG A 63 -0.11 3.64 12.99
CA ARG A 63 -1.51 3.49 12.59
C ARG A 63 -2.08 4.84 12.12
N PRO A 64 -2.90 4.88 11.05
CA PRO A 64 -3.24 3.77 10.18
C PRO A 64 -2.06 3.36 9.28
N ALA A 65 -1.99 2.06 8.98
CA ALA A 65 -0.92 1.47 8.17
C ALA A 65 -1.24 1.47 6.66
N VAL A 66 -2.37 2.06 6.26
CA VAL A 66 -2.86 2.14 4.88
C VAL A 66 -2.96 3.60 4.40
N PRO A 67 -2.77 3.87 3.09
CA PRO A 67 -2.38 2.92 2.05
C PRO A 67 -0.90 2.51 2.16
N ALA A 68 -0.64 1.19 2.19
CA ALA A 68 0.73 0.65 2.14
C ALA A 68 1.02 0.10 0.76
N ILE A 69 2.06 0.62 0.11
CA ILE A 69 2.42 0.24 -1.25
C ILE A 69 3.77 -0.46 -1.21
N PHE A 70 3.92 -1.54 -1.95
CA PHE A 70 5.19 -2.22 -2.15
C PHE A 70 5.52 -2.16 -3.62
N ILE A 71 6.73 -1.72 -3.95
CA ILE A 71 7.24 -1.63 -5.32
C ILE A 71 8.56 -2.40 -5.38
N GLY A 72 8.60 -3.48 -6.16
CA GLY A 72 9.76 -4.37 -6.27
C GLY A 72 10.21 -4.92 -4.91
N GLY A 73 9.28 -5.36 -4.07
CA GLY A 73 9.56 -5.84 -2.71
C GLY A 73 9.94 -4.75 -1.70
N ARG A 74 10.06 -3.48 -2.11
CA ARG A 74 10.34 -2.36 -1.19
C ARG A 74 9.07 -1.68 -0.74
N LEU A 75 8.91 -1.54 0.58
CA LEU A 75 7.81 -0.81 1.17
C LEU A 75 7.93 0.69 0.89
N ARG A 76 6.95 1.23 0.18
CA ARG A 76 6.70 2.65 -0.07
C ARG A 76 5.42 3.04 0.65
N SER A 77 5.56 3.53 1.87
CA SER A 77 4.41 4.02 2.62
C SER A 77 4.04 5.43 2.16
N PHE A 78 2.84 5.60 1.61
CA PHE A 78 2.23 6.91 1.44
C PHE A 78 1.65 7.34 2.79
N ALA A 79 2.50 7.77 3.72
CA ALA A 79 2.04 8.82 4.62
C ALA A 79 2.00 10.07 3.78
N TYR A 80 0.96 10.88 3.96
CA TYR A 80 1.08 12.32 3.79
C TYR A 80 2.09 12.88 4.83
N ALA A 81 3.36 12.51 4.72
CA ALA A 81 4.38 13.52 4.86
C ALA A 81 4.27 14.27 3.55
N GLN A 82 3.84 15.53 3.58
CA GLN A 82 4.01 16.46 2.47
C GLN A 82 5.49 16.42 2.07
N ARG A 83 5.91 15.49 1.21
CA ARG A 83 7.17 15.63 0.52
C ARG A 83 6.87 16.69 -0.51
N PRO A 84 7.46 17.89 -0.41
CA PRO A 84 7.33 18.87 -1.48
C PRO A 84 7.76 18.15 -2.75
N PHE A 85 6.85 18.19 -3.73
CA PHE A 85 7.12 17.79 -5.09
C PHE A 85 8.32 18.63 -5.55
N LYS A 86 9.55 18.11 -5.37
CA LYS A 86 10.73 18.75 -5.94
C LYS A 86 10.54 18.60 -7.45
N LYS A 87 9.98 19.64 -8.08
CA LYS A 87 10.09 19.87 -9.51
C LYS A 87 11.59 19.84 -9.80
N THR A 88 12.07 18.75 -10.38
CA THR A 88 13.36 18.73 -11.03
C THR A 88 13.26 19.77 -12.14
N LYS A 89 13.97 20.89 -11.97
CA LYS A 89 14.32 21.77 -13.08
C LYS A 89 15.42 21.11 -13.90
#